data_AF-A0A961MQR3-F1
#
_entry.id   AF-A0A961MQR3-F1
#
_cell.length_a   1.000
_cell.length_b   1.000
_cell.length_c   1.000
_cell.angle_alpha   90.00
_cell.angle_beta   90.00
_cell.angle_gamma   90.00
#
_symmetry.space_group_name_H-M   'P 1'
#
loop_
_entity.id
_entity.type
_entity.pdbx_description
1 polymer ?
#
loop_
_entity_poly.entity_id
_entity_poly.type
_entity_poly.pdbx_seq_one_letter_code
_entity_poly.pdbx_strand_id
1 'polypeptide(L)' 'MTTPLKTVFTEMDAAGLAALEGRIAVLVAPDGAMDAMARRLDRLSRGALGRLVAGEAFGKAKPGSGHVIAYPAGLA' A
#
# COMPACT_ATOMS: atom_id res chain seq x y z
N MET A 1 -12.13 -16.88 25.67
CA MET A 1 -12.79 -16.05 24.64
C MET A 1 -11.80 -15.01 24.17
N THR A 2 -11.50 -14.92 22.87
CA THR A 2 -10.67 -13.85 22.31
C THR A 2 -11.57 -12.66 21.96
N THR A 3 -11.22 -11.47 22.44
CA THR A 3 -11.91 -10.24 22.07
C THR A 3 -11.60 -9.93 20.60
N PRO A 4 -12.60 -9.76 19.72
CA PRO A 4 -12.36 -9.42 18.32
C PRO A 4 -11.65 -8.07 18.18
N LEU A 5 -10.84 -7.94 17.13
CA LEU A 5 -10.21 -6.67 16.78
C LEU A 5 -11.29 -5.63 16.46
N LYS A 6 -11.20 -4.44 17.06
CA LYS A 6 -12.05 -3.30 16.70
C LYS A 6 -11.52 -2.67 15.42
N THR A 7 -12.15 -2.97 14.29
CA THR A 7 -11.84 -2.37 13.00
C THR A 7 -12.82 -1.23 12.71
N VAL A 8 -12.30 -0.08 12.30
CA VAL A 8 -13.11 1.05 11.83
C VAL A 8 -12.93 1.16 10.32
N PHE A 9 -14.03 1.22 9.59
CA PHE A 9 -14.02 1.53 8.16
C PHE A 9 -14.35 3.01 8.01
N THR A 10 -13.37 3.79 7.58
CA THR A 10 -13.54 5.21 7.28
C THR A 10 -13.45 5.41 5.77
N GLU A 11 -14.14 6.41 5.25
CA GLU A 11 -13.91 6.83 3.88
C GLU A 11 -12.46 7.31 3.73
N MET A 12 -11.86 6.99 2.59
CA MET A 12 -10.43 7.22 2.39
C MET A 12 -10.18 8.67 2.01
N ASP A 13 -9.63 9.44 2.94
CA ASP A 13 -9.25 10.84 2.69
C ASP A 13 -7.87 10.93 2.03
N ALA A 14 -7.83 11.58 0.87
CA ALA A 14 -6.60 11.77 0.13
C ALA A 14 -5.70 12.84 0.77
N ALA A 15 -6.27 13.83 1.48
CA ALA A 15 -5.51 14.92 2.10
C ALA A 15 -4.66 14.41 3.27
N GLY A 16 -5.20 13.52 4.10
CA GLY A 16 -4.50 12.92 5.26
C GLY A 16 -3.50 11.80 4.94
N LEU A 17 -3.41 11.31 3.70
CA LEU A 17 -2.65 10.10 3.37
C LEU A 17 -1.16 10.15 3.79
N ALA A 18 -0.52 11.33 3.68
CA ALA A 18 0.90 11.49 4.04
C ALA A 18 1.15 11.46 5.56
N ALA A 19 0.12 11.77 6.35
CA ALA A 19 0.17 11.84 7.81
C ALA A 19 -0.31 10.55 8.48
N LEU A 20 -0.68 9.52 7.71
CA LEU A 20 -1.09 8.23 8.26
C LEU A 20 0.10 7.55 8.94
N GLU A 21 -0.02 7.36 10.24
CA GLU A 21 0.93 6.60 11.04
C GLU A 21 0.66 5.09 10.96
N GLY A 22 1.69 4.28 11.20
CA GLY A 22 1.58 2.83 11.29
C GLY A 22 1.91 2.10 9.99
N ARG A 23 1.09 1.14 9.58
CA ARG A 23 1.30 0.32 8.38
C ARG A 23 0.20 0.55 7.36
N ILE A 24 0.60 0.92 6.16
CA ILE A 24 -0.30 1.04 5.01
C ILE A 24 -0.20 -0.24 4.19
N ALA A 25 -1.33 -0.94 4.06
CA ALA A 25 -1.45 -2.08 3.16
C ALA A 25 -2.07 -1.63 1.84
N VAL A 26 -1.42 -1.93 0.73
CA VAL A 26 -1.92 -1.64 -0.62
C VAL A 26 -2.21 -2.95 -1.32
N LEU A 27 -3.42 -3.08 -1.86
CA LEU A 27 -3.79 -4.22 -2.69
C LEU A 27 -3.60 -3.82 -4.15
N VAL A 28 -2.85 -4.62 -4.88
CA VAL A 28 -2.56 -4.40 -6.30
C VAL A 28 -3.09 -5.60 -7.07
N ALA A 29 -3.76 -5.34 -8.19
CA ALA A 29 -4.28 -6.40 -9.04
C ALA A 29 -3.12 -7.20 -9.70
N PRO A 30 -3.35 -8.45 -10.13
CA PRO A 30 -2.29 -9.29 -10.71
C PRO A 30 -1.64 -8.70 -11.98
N ASP A 31 -2.36 -7.84 -12.70
CA ASP A 31 -1.89 -7.10 -13.87
C ASP A 31 -1.07 -5.84 -13.51
N GLY A 32 -0.89 -5.57 -12.21
CA GLY A 32 -0.17 -4.40 -11.70
C GLY A 32 -1.02 -3.12 -11.67
N ALA A 33 -2.33 -3.19 -11.93
CA ALA A 33 -3.19 -2.02 -11.90
C ALA A 33 -3.28 -1.40 -10.50
N MET A 34 -3.07 -0.08 -10.44
CA MET A 34 -3.17 0.74 -9.23
C MET A 34 -4.36 1.70 -9.34
N ASP A 35 -5.14 1.80 -8.26
CA ASP A 35 -6.20 2.79 -8.14
C ASP A 35 -5.64 4.21 -7.91
N ALA A 36 -6.53 5.19 -7.75
CA ALA A 36 -6.12 6.59 -7.56
C ALA A 36 -5.31 6.80 -6.27
N MET A 37 -5.60 6.05 -5.20
CA MET A 37 -4.95 6.20 -3.90
C MET A 37 -3.58 5.54 -3.88
N ALA A 38 -3.45 4.34 -4.45
CA ALA A 38 -2.17 3.67 -4.67
C ALA A 38 -1.24 4.53 -5.54
N ARG A 39 -1.74 5.14 -6.62
CA ARG A 39 -0.95 6.09 -7.44
C ARG A 39 -0.53 7.35 -6.69
N ARG A 40 -1.39 7.88 -5.80
CA ARG A 40 -1.04 9.02 -4.95
C ARG A 40 0.02 8.64 -3.92
N LEU A 41 -0.12 7.47 -3.30
CA LEU A 41 0.86 6.90 -2.37
C LEU A 41 2.21 6.67 -3.06
N ASP A 42 2.20 6.18 -4.30
CA ASP A 42 3.41 6.01 -5.11
C ASP A 42 4.13 7.35 -5.33
N ARG A 43 3.37 8.40 -5.64
CA ARG A 43 3.93 9.76 -5.78
C ARG A 43 4.55 10.28 -4.49
N LEU A 44 3.88 10.10 -3.34
CA LEU A 44 4.40 10.47 -2.03
C LEU A 44 5.68 9.68 -1.69
N SER A 45 5.69 8.38 -2.02
CA SER A 45 6.80 7.46 -1.83
C SER A 45 7.85 7.46 -2.94
N ARG A 46 7.91 8.52 -3.76
CA ARG A 46 8.93 8.73 -4.80
C ARG A 46 9.05 7.55 -5.78
N GLY A 47 7.92 6.97 -6.19
CA GLY A 47 7.86 5.88 -7.16
C GLY A 47 8.21 4.50 -6.58
N ALA A 48 8.27 4.34 -5.25
CA ALA A 48 8.67 3.09 -4.62
C ALA A 48 7.68 1.95 -4.91
N LEU A 49 6.37 2.24 -4.89
CA LEU A 49 5.34 1.24 -5.15
C LEU A 49 5.34 0.81 -6.62
N GLY A 50 5.45 1.76 -7.55
CA GLY A 50 5.54 1.49 -8.98
C GLY A 50 6.75 0.63 -9.33
N ARG A 51 7.93 0.92 -8.74
CA ARG A 51 9.13 0.08 -8.90
C ARG A 51 8.97 -1.32 -8.33
N LEU A 52 8.28 -1.46 -7.20
CA LEU A 52 8.00 -2.77 -6.61
C LEU A 52 7.11 -3.61 -7.51
N VAL A 53 6.00 -3.04 -7.99
CA VAL A 53 5.02 -3.71 -8.86
C VAL A 53 5.64 -4.09 -10.21
N ALA A 54 6.49 -3.23 -10.77
CA ALA A 54 7.23 -3.53 -12.01
C ALA A 54 8.38 -4.54 -11.83
N GLY A 55 8.69 -4.92 -10.59
CA GLY A 55 9.78 -5.84 -10.29
C GLY A 55 9.45 -7.30 -10.57
N GLU A 56 10.48 -8.07 -10.95
CA GLU A 56 10.36 -9.51 -11.23
C GLU A 56 9.80 -10.31 -10.04
N ALA A 57 10.18 -9.92 -8.82
CA ALA A 57 9.70 -10.56 -7.59
C ALA A 57 8.17 -10.46 -7.45
N PHE A 58 7.59 -9.31 -7.81
CA PHE A 58 6.14 -9.11 -7.77
C PHE A 58 5.44 -9.89 -8.89
N GLY A 59 5.99 -9.89 -10.11
CA GLY A 59 5.43 -10.66 -11.23
C GLY A 59 5.43 -12.18 -11.02
N LYS A 60 6.35 -12.70 -10.19
CA LYS A 60 6.42 -14.12 -9.80
C LYS A 60 5.66 -14.44 -8.51
N ALA A 61 5.06 -13.43 -7.88
CA ALA A 61 4.43 -13.57 -6.59
C ALA A 61 3.10 -14.34 -6.70
N LYS A 62 2.81 -15.16 -5.69
CA LYS A 62 1.51 -15.86 -5.63
C LYS A 62 0.41 -14.88 -5.19
N PRO A 63 -0.84 -15.05 -5.64
CA PRO A 63 -1.97 -14.30 -5.10
C PRO A 63 -2.01 -14.41 -3.57
N GLY A 64 -2.18 -13.27 -2.88
CA GLY A 64 -2.20 -13.20 -1.42
C GLY A 64 -0.82 -13.18 -0.75
N SER A 65 0.28 -13.21 -1.51
CA SER A 65 1.61 -12.92 -0.96
C SER A 65 1.80 -11.41 -0.71
N GLY A 66 2.69 -11.07 0.24
CA GLY A 66 2.94 -9.70 0.64
C GLY A 66 4.39 -9.30 0.41
N HIS A 67 4.59 -8.05 0.00
CA HIS A 67 5.91 -7.40 -0.04
C HIS A 67 5.89 -6.21 0.92
N VAL A 68 7.05 -5.92 1.53
CA VAL A 68 7.17 -4.84 2.53
C VAL A 68 8.15 -3.79 2.03
N ILE A 69 7.69 -2.54 1.98
CA ILE A 69 8.55 -1.36 1.84
C ILE A 69 8.75 -0.81 3.26
N ALA A 70 9.95 -1.02 3.83
CA ALA A 70 10.19 -0.78 5.25
C ALA A 70 10.24 0.71 5.63
N TYR A 71 10.75 1.58 4.75
CA TYR A 71 10.87 3.02 4.99
C TYR A 71 10.52 3.81 3.73
N PRO A 72 9.21 3.90 3.39
CA PRO A 72 8.77 4.68 2.24
C PRO A 72 8.97 6.17 2.53
N ALA A 73 9.73 6.86 1.68
CA ALA A 73 9.93 8.30 1.82
C ALA A 73 8.59 9.07 1.73
N GLY A 74 8.50 10.25 2.35
CA GLY A 74 7.34 11.14 2.18
C GLY A 74 6.04 10.69 2.86
N LEU A 75 6.14 9.73 3.77
CA LEU A 75 5.09 9.31 4.71
C LEU A 75 5.59 9.53 6.15
N ALA A 76 4.65 9.59 7.11
CA ALA A 76 4.92 9.77 8.53
C ALA A 76 5.71 8.61 9.16
#